data_AF-A0A533T668-F1
#
_entry.id   AF-A0A533T668-F1
#
_cell.length_a   1.000
_cell.length_b   1.000
_cell.length_c   1.000
_cell.angle_alpha   90.00
_cell.angle_beta   90.00
_cell.angle_gamma   90.00
#
_symmetry.space_group_name_H-M   'P 1'
#
loop_
_entity.id
_entity.type
_entity.pdbx_description
1 polymer ?
#
loop_
_entity_poly.entity_id
_entity_poly.type
_entity_poly.pdbx_seq_one_letter_code
_entity_poly.pdbx_strand_id
1 'polypeptide(L)'
;MAKPIKIFAGRSNPALAEKIAMYLDMSLCNAKVENFSDGEISVNYFESIRGSDLFIIQSTNPPGDNLMELLIMIDAARRSSAARITAVIPYYGYARQDRKDRPRVAITAKLVANLLTEAGANRILTMDLHAPQIQGFFDIPF
;
A
#
# COMPACT_ATOMS: atom_id res chain seq x y z
N MET A 1 9.91 -15.74 18.28
CA MET A 1 9.62 -16.54 17.08
C MET A 1 9.68 -15.64 15.86
N ALA A 2 10.20 -16.14 14.73
CA ALA A 2 10.18 -15.41 13.47
C ALA A 2 8.73 -15.20 13.02
N LYS A 3 8.38 -13.98 12.59
CA LYS A 3 7.05 -13.67 12.06
C LYS A 3 6.95 -14.29 10.66
N PRO A 4 5.90 -15.06 10.32
CA PRO A 4 5.74 -15.59 8.97
C PRO A 4 5.56 -14.44 7.99
N ILE A 5 6.33 -14.45 6.89
CA ILE A 5 6.25 -13.44 5.83
C ILE A 5 5.09 -13.81 4.91
N LYS A 6 4.27 -12.82 4.53
CA LYS A 6 3.19 -12.98 3.55
C LYS A 6 3.20 -11.84 2.55
N ILE A 7 3.04 -12.17 1.27
CA ILE A 7 3.05 -11.20 0.18
C ILE A 7 1.66 -11.18 -0.46
N PHE A 8 1.04 -10.02 -0.49
CA PHE A 8 -0.24 -9.79 -1.14
C PHE A 8 -0.08 -8.73 -2.23
N ALA A 9 -0.98 -8.75 -3.20
CA ALA A 9 -1.00 -7.79 -4.30
C ALA A 9 -2.38 -7.16 -4.40
N GLY A 10 -2.41 -5.86 -4.69
CA GLY A 10 -3.59 -5.23 -5.26
C GLY A 10 -3.64 -5.41 -6.78
N ARG A 11 -4.61 -4.76 -7.41
CA ARG A 11 -4.94 -4.89 -8.84
C ARG A 11 -4.15 -3.95 -9.74
N SER A 12 -3.35 -3.02 -9.20
CA SER A 12 -2.61 -2.05 -10.02
C SER A 12 -1.59 -2.71 -10.95
N ASN A 13 -0.89 -3.75 -10.49
CA ASN A 13 0.10 -4.48 -11.29
C ASN A 13 0.37 -5.90 -10.74
N PRO A 14 -0.55 -6.86 -10.94
CA PRO A 14 -0.38 -8.24 -10.47
C PRO A 14 0.86 -8.92 -11.08
N ALA A 15 1.18 -8.62 -12.35
CA ALA A 15 2.33 -9.21 -13.03
C ALA A 15 3.67 -8.85 -12.37
N LEU A 16 3.81 -7.62 -11.85
CA LEU A 16 5.00 -7.23 -11.09
C LEU A 16 5.04 -7.92 -9.73
N ALA A 17 3.90 -7.98 -9.04
CA ALA A 17 3.82 -8.62 -7.72
C ALA A 17 4.19 -10.10 -7.78
N GLU A 18 3.71 -10.83 -8.81
CA GLU A 18 4.08 -12.23 -9.05
C GLU A 18 5.59 -12.38 -9.29
N LYS A 19 6.19 -11.53 -10.13
CA LYS A 19 7.65 -11.56 -10.37
C LYS A 19 8.45 -11.32 -9.09
N ILE A 20 8.00 -10.41 -8.22
CA ILE A 20 8.65 -10.14 -6.94
C ILE A 20 8.53 -11.37 -6.02
N ALA A 21 7.34 -11.96 -5.91
CA ALA A 21 7.13 -13.15 -5.08
C ALA A 21 7.98 -14.33 -5.58
N MET A 22 7.98 -14.60 -6.88
CA MET A 22 8.81 -15.64 -7.50
C MET A 22 10.30 -15.43 -7.28
N TYR A 23 10.79 -14.18 -7.37
CA TYR A 23 12.19 -13.87 -7.10
C TYR A 23 12.61 -14.19 -5.66
N LEU A 24 11.65 -14.21 -4.72
CA LEU A 24 11.87 -14.55 -3.32
C LEU A 24 11.56 -16.03 -3.00
N ASP A 25 11.35 -16.88 -4.01
CA ASP A 25 10.91 -18.26 -3.87
C ASP A 25 9.59 -18.40 -3.06
N MET A 26 8.71 -17.41 -3.19
CA MET A 26 7.39 -17.35 -2.56
C MET A 26 6.27 -17.27 -3.62
N SER A 27 5.05 -17.56 -3.21
CA SER A 27 3.85 -17.28 -4.00
C SER A 27 3.08 -16.10 -3.41
N LEU A 28 2.26 -15.43 -4.23
CA LEU A 28 1.28 -14.49 -3.71
C LEU A 28 0.27 -15.22 -2.83
N CYS A 29 -0.01 -14.64 -1.67
CA CYS A 29 -1.07 -15.04 -0.77
C CYS A 29 -2.44 -14.64 -1.36
N ASN A 30 -3.49 -15.37 -0.98
CA ASN A 30 -4.80 -15.20 -1.58
C ASN A 30 -5.60 -14.09 -0.86
N ALA A 31 -5.78 -12.96 -1.54
CA ALA A 31 -6.73 -11.92 -1.16
C ALA A 31 -7.69 -11.66 -2.33
N LYS A 32 -8.99 -11.58 -2.03
CA LYS A 32 -9.98 -11.09 -3.00
C LYS A 32 -10.08 -9.59 -2.91
N VAL A 33 -10.03 -8.94 -4.07
CA VAL A 33 -10.43 -7.55 -4.22
C VAL A 33 -11.52 -7.47 -5.28
N GLU A 34 -12.70 -7.01 -4.88
CA GLU A 34 -13.89 -6.93 -5.72
C GLU A 34 -14.50 -5.55 -5.68
N ASN A 35 -15.32 -5.23 -6.68
CA ASN A 35 -16.19 -4.06 -6.65
C ASN A 35 -17.62 -4.52 -6.37
N PHE A 36 -18.32 -3.79 -5.50
CA PHE A 36 -19.76 -3.84 -5.40
C PHE A 36 -20.40 -3.25 -6.66
N SER A 37 -21.71 -3.42 -6.82
CA SER A 37 -22.45 -2.97 -8.00
C SER A 37 -22.43 -1.44 -8.20
N ASP A 38 -22.19 -0.68 -7.14
CA ASP A 38 -22.05 0.78 -7.14
C ASP A 38 -20.61 1.27 -7.33
N GLY A 39 -19.64 0.34 -7.42
CA GLY A 39 -18.23 0.63 -7.61
C GLY A 39 -17.39 0.65 -6.33
N GLU A 40 -17.99 0.55 -5.14
CA GLU A 40 -17.23 0.48 -3.88
C GLU A 40 -16.33 -0.76 -3.82
N ILE A 41 -15.16 -0.65 -3.20
CA ILE A 41 -14.16 -1.72 -3.18
C ILE A 41 -14.33 -2.57 -1.91
N SER A 42 -14.35 -3.89 -2.08
CA SER A 42 -14.34 -4.88 -1.00
C SER A 42 -13.04 -5.67 -1.02
N VAL A 43 -12.45 -5.91 0.16
CA VAL A 43 -11.22 -6.70 0.33
C VAL A 43 -11.45 -7.82 1.34
N ASN A 44 -11.02 -9.04 1.01
CA ASN A 44 -11.06 -10.19 1.91
C ASN A 44 -9.77 -11.01 1.82
N TYR A 45 -9.14 -11.31 2.97
CA TYR A 45 -8.01 -12.23 3.07
C TYR A 45 -8.50 -13.66 3.29
N PHE A 46 -8.20 -14.57 2.36
CA PHE A 46 -8.68 -15.96 2.43
C PHE A 46 -7.84 -16.89 3.33
N GLU A 47 -6.81 -16.35 3.96
CA GLU A 47 -5.94 -17.08 4.85
C GLU A 47 -5.64 -16.25 6.10
N SER A 48 -5.35 -16.93 7.22
CA SER A 48 -5.01 -16.23 8.46
C SER A 48 -3.74 -15.42 8.29
N ILE A 49 -3.84 -14.11 8.57
CA ILE A 49 -2.73 -13.16 8.56
C ILE A 49 -2.39 -12.67 9.98
N ARG A 50 -2.88 -13.36 11.01
CA ARG A 50 -2.60 -13.02 12.40
C ARG A 50 -1.13 -13.26 12.71
N GLY A 51 -0.46 -12.24 13.24
CA GLY A 51 0.94 -12.36 13.68
C GLY A 51 1.97 -12.35 12.54
N SER A 52 1.54 -12.31 11.27
CA SER A 52 2.45 -12.28 10.12
C SER A 52 3.01 -10.89 9.81
N ASP A 53 4.12 -10.89 9.08
CA ASP A 53 4.77 -9.73 8.51
C ASP A 53 4.32 -9.59 7.04
N LEU A 54 3.43 -8.65 6.80
CA LEU A 54 2.75 -8.48 5.52
C LEU A 54 3.48 -7.49 4.63
N PHE A 55 3.60 -7.85 3.35
CA PHE A 55 4.01 -6.98 2.27
C PHE A 55 2.85 -6.86 1.30
N ILE A 56 2.31 -5.65 1.13
CA ILE A 56 1.21 -5.39 0.19
C ILE A 56 1.79 -4.62 -0.99
N ILE A 57 1.83 -5.25 -2.15
CA ILE A 57 2.36 -4.67 -3.39
C ILE A 57 1.21 -4.00 -4.14
N GLN A 58 1.25 -2.67 -4.21
CA GLN A 58 0.24 -1.88 -4.91
C GLN A 58 0.79 -0.51 -5.29
N SER A 59 0.82 -0.21 -6.59
CA SER A 59 1.06 1.15 -7.07
C SER A 59 -0.18 2.00 -6.93
N THR A 60 0.01 3.32 -6.77
CA THR A 60 -1.09 4.28 -6.61
C THR A 60 -1.24 5.18 -7.86
N ASN A 61 -0.98 4.62 -9.04
CA ASN A 61 -1.25 5.28 -10.32
C ASN A 61 -2.76 5.47 -10.54
N PRO A 62 -3.19 6.45 -11.36
CA PRO A 62 -4.59 6.62 -11.70
C PRO A 62 -5.23 5.33 -12.25
N PRO A 63 -6.50 5.06 -11.94
CA PRO A 63 -7.45 5.91 -11.18
C PRO A 63 -7.18 5.96 -9.66
N GLY A 64 -7.84 6.90 -8.96
CA GLY A 64 -7.70 7.07 -7.50
C GLY A 64 -8.05 5.81 -6.68
N ASP A 65 -8.85 4.92 -7.26
CA ASP A 65 -9.26 3.63 -6.72
C ASP A 65 -8.08 2.78 -6.28
N ASN A 66 -6.93 2.84 -6.97
CA ASN A 66 -5.74 2.08 -6.58
C ASN A 66 -5.21 2.48 -5.20
N LEU A 67 -5.29 3.78 -4.87
CA LEU A 67 -4.96 4.28 -3.53
C LEU A 67 -6.00 3.82 -2.51
N MET A 68 -7.30 3.92 -2.84
CA MET A 68 -8.33 3.48 -1.91
C MET A 68 -8.24 1.98 -1.62
N GLU A 69 -8.01 1.18 -2.64
CA GLU A 69 -7.80 -0.26 -2.52
C GLU A 69 -6.65 -0.57 -1.56
N LEU A 70 -5.50 0.10 -1.71
CA LEU A 70 -4.37 -0.07 -0.80
C LEU A 70 -4.75 0.25 0.66
N LEU A 71 -5.45 1.36 0.88
CA LEU A 71 -5.89 1.79 2.21
C LEU A 71 -6.83 0.73 2.84
N ILE A 72 -7.76 0.18 2.07
CA ILE A 72 -8.69 -0.86 2.53
C ILE A 72 -7.93 -2.17 2.83
N MET A 73 -6.98 -2.56 1.97
CA MET A 73 -6.13 -3.72 2.22
C MET A 73 -5.32 -3.59 3.52
N ILE A 74 -4.77 -2.40 3.79
CA ILE A 74 -4.03 -2.10 5.02
C ILE A 74 -4.96 -2.15 6.24
N ASP A 75 -6.13 -1.51 6.20
CA ASP A 75 -7.09 -1.51 7.31
C ASP A 75 -7.58 -2.93 7.62
N ALA A 76 -7.96 -3.71 6.60
CA ALA A 76 -8.36 -5.11 6.75
C ALA A 76 -7.24 -5.95 7.37
N ALA A 77 -5.98 -5.71 7.00
CA ALA A 77 -4.83 -6.41 7.58
C ALA A 77 -4.60 -6.06 9.06
N ARG A 78 -4.70 -4.77 9.39
CA ARG A 78 -4.57 -4.27 10.77
C ARG A 78 -5.63 -4.87 11.68
N ARG A 79 -6.90 -4.85 11.25
CA ARG A 79 -8.03 -5.44 12.00
C ARG A 79 -7.90 -6.96 12.14
N SER A 80 -7.26 -7.62 11.17
CA SER A 80 -6.94 -9.05 11.22
C SER A 80 -5.70 -9.39 12.05
N SER A 81 -5.15 -8.42 12.79
CA SER A 81 -4.02 -8.59 13.70
C SER A 81 -2.70 -9.00 13.01
N ALA A 82 -2.44 -8.46 11.81
CA ALA A 82 -1.11 -8.51 11.23
C ALA A 82 -0.08 -7.89 12.19
N ALA A 83 1.10 -8.51 12.35
CA ALA A 83 2.11 -8.03 13.28
C ALA A 83 2.96 -6.88 12.71
N ARG A 84 3.03 -6.76 11.39
CA ARG A 84 3.62 -5.64 10.67
C ARG A 84 3.03 -5.57 9.27
N ILE A 85 2.78 -4.38 8.76
CA ILE A 85 2.27 -4.11 7.41
C ILE A 85 3.26 -3.19 6.70
N THR A 86 3.85 -3.68 5.63
CA THR A 86 4.74 -2.91 4.75
C THR A 86 4.01 -2.65 3.44
N ALA A 87 3.75 -1.39 3.12
CA ALA A 87 3.18 -0.99 1.84
C ALA A 87 4.30 -0.85 0.81
N VAL A 88 4.32 -1.73 -0.18
CA VAL A 88 5.25 -1.70 -1.30
C VAL A 88 4.57 -1.00 -2.47
N ILE A 89 5.00 0.22 -2.76
CA ILE A 89 4.35 1.15 -3.69
C ILE A 89 5.34 1.47 -4.84
N PRO A 90 5.43 0.64 -5.89
CA PRO A 90 6.40 0.86 -6.97
C PRO A 90 6.25 2.23 -7.65
N TYR A 91 5.01 2.69 -7.86
CA TYR A 91 4.71 4.05 -8.30
C TYR A 91 3.90 4.79 -7.23
N TYR A 92 4.49 5.85 -6.68
CA TYR A 92 3.83 6.73 -5.71
C TYR A 92 3.05 7.86 -6.43
N GLY A 93 1.74 7.67 -6.56
CA GLY A 93 0.82 8.68 -7.08
C GLY A 93 0.81 9.96 -6.25
N TYR A 94 0.40 11.06 -6.88
CA TYR A 94 0.40 12.41 -6.29
C TYR A 94 1.77 12.98 -5.87
N ALA A 95 2.88 12.27 -6.14
CA ALA A 95 4.24 12.73 -5.81
C ALA A 95 4.61 14.11 -6.37
N ARG A 96 3.96 14.55 -7.46
CA ARG A 96 4.21 15.86 -8.09
C ARG A 96 3.63 17.05 -7.31
N GLN A 97 2.74 16.80 -6.35
CA GLN A 97 2.12 17.83 -5.52
C GLN A 97 2.67 17.73 -4.09
N ASP A 98 3.97 17.96 -3.97
CA ASP A 98 4.79 17.84 -2.77
C ASP A 98 5.02 19.17 -2.03
N ARG A 99 4.65 20.29 -2.63
CA ARG A 99 4.76 21.62 -2.02
C ARG A 99 3.63 22.55 -2.43
N LYS A 100 3.48 23.66 -1.72
CA LYS A 100 2.60 24.76 -2.13
C LYS A 100 3.31 25.61 -3.19
N ASP A 101 2.98 25.38 -4.45
CA ASP A 101 3.46 26.20 -5.58
C ASP A 101 2.75 27.57 -5.64
N ARG A 102 1.53 27.66 -5.10
CA ARG A 102 0.71 28.87 -5.03
C ARG A 102 -0.13 28.91 -3.75
N PRO A 103 -0.75 30.06 -3.40
CA PRO A 103 -1.65 30.13 -2.25
C PRO A 103 -2.85 29.20 -2.38
N ARG A 104 -3.27 28.58 -1.26
CA ARG A 104 -4.50 27.75 -1.12
C ARG A 104 -4.53 26.44 -1.95
N VAL A 105 -3.37 25.81 -2.19
CA VAL A 105 -3.31 24.45 -2.74
C VAL A 105 -2.99 23.41 -1.66
N ALA A 106 -3.38 22.17 -1.93
CA ALA A 106 -3.02 21.01 -1.14
C ALA A 106 -1.56 20.59 -1.36
N ILE A 107 -1.01 19.88 -0.38
CA ILE A 107 0.21 19.07 -0.50
C ILE A 107 -0.25 17.61 -0.52
N THR A 108 -0.72 17.15 -1.67
CA THR A 108 -1.40 15.86 -1.79
C THR A 108 -0.46 14.69 -1.50
N ALA A 109 0.83 14.80 -1.82
CA ALA A 109 1.81 13.77 -1.45
C ALA A 109 1.88 13.55 0.08
N LYS A 110 1.80 14.62 0.90
CA LYS A 110 1.74 14.54 2.37
C LYS A 110 0.38 14.02 2.85
N LEU A 111 -0.72 14.40 2.19
CA LEU A 111 -2.04 13.83 2.51
C LEU A 111 -2.03 12.31 2.34
N VAL A 112 -1.53 11.81 1.21
CA VAL A 112 -1.40 10.36 0.95
C VAL A 112 -0.53 9.69 2.01
N ALA A 113 0.57 10.31 2.40
CA ALA A 113 1.44 9.78 3.46
C ALA A 113 0.72 9.63 4.80
N ASN A 114 -0.06 10.66 5.19
CA ASN A 114 -0.89 10.62 6.39
C ASN A 114 -1.95 9.52 6.31
N LEU A 115 -2.66 9.40 5.17
CA LEU A 115 -3.69 8.38 5.00
C LEU A 115 -3.12 6.95 5.13
N LEU A 116 -1.97 6.67 4.51
CA LEU A 116 -1.31 5.36 4.60
C LEU A 116 -0.88 5.05 6.04
N THR A 117 -0.34 6.05 6.74
CA THR A 117 0.08 5.92 8.14
C THR A 117 -1.13 5.66 9.05
N GLU A 118 -2.20 6.44 8.90
CA GLU A 118 -3.42 6.30 9.70
C GLU A 118 -4.17 5.00 9.43
N ALA A 119 -4.21 4.53 8.18
CA ALA A 119 -4.75 3.21 7.84
C ALA A 119 -4.03 2.09 8.60
N GLY A 120 -2.73 2.26 8.87
CA GLY A 120 -1.95 1.36 9.72
C GLY A 120 -0.71 0.78 9.06
N ALA A 121 -0.19 1.38 7.99
CA ALA A 121 1.11 1.00 7.46
C ALA A 121 2.19 1.23 8.53
N ASN A 122 3.08 0.25 8.71
CA ASN A 122 4.22 0.36 9.61
C ASN A 122 5.51 0.74 8.88
N ARG A 123 5.55 0.52 7.57
CA ARG A 123 6.68 0.86 6.71
C ARG A 123 6.18 1.10 5.29
N ILE A 124 6.82 2.03 4.59
CA ILE A 124 6.67 2.21 3.15
C ILE A 124 7.92 1.68 2.45
N LEU A 125 7.75 1.15 1.24
CA LEU A 125 8.82 0.88 0.29
C LEU A 125 8.37 1.41 -1.06
N THR A 126 9.17 2.21 -1.74
CA THR A 126 8.80 2.77 -3.05
C THR A 126 10.03 2.94 -3.95
N MET A 127 9.82 3.38 -5.19
CA MET A 127 10.87 3.60 -6.18
C MET A 127 10.78 5.03 -6.73
N ASP A 128 11.94 5.64 -6.99
CA ASP A 128 12.12 6.89 -7.75
C ASP A 128 11.07 7.97 -7.48
N LEU A 129 11.03 8.45 -6.24
CA LEU A 129 10.16 9.58 -5.86
C LEU A 129 10.46 10.81 -6.72
N HIS A 130 9.40 11.54 -7.08
CA HIS A 130 9.52 12.82 -7.79
C HIS A 130 10.43 13.81 -7.05
N ALA A 131 10.30 13.86 -5.71
CA ALA A 131 11.14 14.64 -4.83
C ALA A 131 11.57 13.75 -3.64
N PRO A 132 12.87 13.65 -3.33
CA PRO A 132 13.35 12.79 -2.23
C PRO A 132 12.84 13.25 -0.85
N GLN A 133 12.45 14.52 -0.70
CA GLN A 133 11.90 15.05 0.55
C GLN A 133 10.56 14.42 0.94
N ILE A 134 9.86 13.76 0.02
CA ILE A 134 8.62 13.02 0.31
C ILE A 134 8.87 11.94 1.36
N GLN A 135 10.10 11.41 1.50
CA GLN A 135 10.46 10.50 2.58
C GLN A 135 10.18 11.12 3.96
N GLY A 136 10.45 12.41 4.13
CA GLY A 136 10.17 13.15 5.36
C GLY A 136 8.69 13.48 5.60
N PHE A 137 7.79 13.09 4.69
CA PHE A 137 6.35 13.20 4.93
C PHE A 137 5.81 12.03 5.76
N PHE A 138 6.57 10.96 5.92
CA PHE A 138 6.18 9.81 6.72
C PHE A 138 6.77 9.89 8.13
N ASP A 139 5.92 9.63 9.12
CA ASP A 139 6.33 9.50 10.53
C ASP A 139 6.67 8.03 10.88
N ILE A 140 6.72 7.16 9.87
CA ILE A 140 7.06 5.74 9.92
C ILE A 140 8.27 5.47 9.02
N PRO A 141 9.02 4.36 9.23
CA PRO A 141 10.11 3.99 8.35
C PRO A 141 9.72 3.95 6.87
N PHE A 142 10.61 4.48 6.02
CA PHE A 142 10.48 4.58 4.59
C PHE A 142 11.68 3.91 3.90
#